data_AF-A0A969JWD8-F1
#
_entry.id   AF-A0A969JWD8-F1
#
_cell.length_a   1.000
_cell.length_b   1.000
_cell.length_c   1.000
_cell.angle_alpha   90.00
_cell.angle_beta   90.00
_cell.angle_gamma   90.00
#
_symmetry.space_group_name_H-M   'P 1'
#
loop_
_entity.id
_entity.type
_entity.pdbx_description
1 polymer ?
#
loop_
_entity_poly.entity_id
_entity_poly.type
_entity_poly.pdbx_seq_one_letter_code
_entity_poly.pdbx_strand_id
1 'polypeptide(L)' 'MFGLFTKKSDILLGLDISSTTVKLLELSKSNGRYRVEAYGVITDC' A
#
# COMPACT_ATOMS: atom_id res chain seq x y z
N MET A 1 -4.56 32.40 9.49
CA MET A 1 -5.14 31.80 8.26
C MET A 1 -4.91 30.29 8.35
N PHE A 2 -5.93 29.53 8.77
CA PHE A 2 -5.84 28.08 8.98
C PHE A 2 -5.93 27.36 7.63
N GLY A 3 -4.78 26.96 7.11
CA GLY A 3 -4.64 26.28 5.83
C GLY A 3 -5.21 24.86 5.87
N LEU A 4 -6.28 24.70 5.12
CA LEU A 4 -7.08 23.52 4.83
C LEU A 4 -6.31 22.43 4.05
N PHE A 5 -5.22 21.87 4.61
CA PHE A 5 -4.46 20.82 3.95
C PHE A 5 -4.29 19.61 4.87
N THR A 6 -5.27 18.70 4.83
CA THR A 6 -5.04 17.31 5.27
C THR A 6 -3.97 16.73 4.37
N LYS A 7 -2.77 16.52 4.93
CA LYS A 7 -1.67 15.88 4.21
C LYS A 7 -2.17 14.52 3.73
N LYS A 8 -2.22 14.32 2.41
CA LYS A 8 -2.60 13.03 1.81
C LYS A 8 -1.69 11.97 2.43
N SER A 9 -2.26 10.88 2.95
CA SER A 9 -1.47 9.80 3.51
C SER A 9 -0.56 9.24 2.41
N ASP A 10 0.73 9.16 2.68
CA ASP A 10 1.68 8.51 1.78
C ASP A 10 1.40 7.00 1.82
N ILE A 11 0.59 6.54 0.87
CA ILE A 11 0.28 5.12 0.64
C ILE A 11 1.35 4.57 -0.30
N LEU A 12 1.95 3.46 0.09
CA LEU A 12 2.88 2.70 -0.76
C LEU A 12 2.19 1.43 -1.23
N LEU A 13 2.07 1.27 -2.55
CA LEU A 13 1.51 0.07 -3.16
C LEU A 13 2.63 -0.78 -3.77
N GLY A 14 2.75 -2.02 -3.31
CA GLY A 14 3.62 -3.05 -3.86
C GLY A 14 2.81 -4.03 -4.69
N LEU A 15 3.25 -4.27 -5.93
CA LEU A 15 2.70 -5.27 -6.83
C LEU A 15 3.83 -6.17 -7.31
N ASP A 16 3.73 -7.47 -7.02
CA ASP A 16 4.63 -8.51 -7.52
C ASP A 16 3.84 -9.36 -8.52
N ILE A 17 4.29 -9.36 -9.78
CA ILE A 17 3.64 -10.05 -10.88
C ILE A 17 4.58 -11.15 -11.37
N SER A 18 4.07 -12.37 -11.32
CA SER A 18 4.74 -13.57 -11.82
C SER A 18 3.85 -14.27 -12.84
N SER A 19 4.35 -15.35 -13.45
CA SER A 19 3.67 -16.05 -14.53
C SER A 19 2.30 -16.63 -14.16
N THR A 20 2.05 -16.93 -12.89
CA THR A 20 0.79 -17.56 -12.42
C THR A 20 0.26 -16.91 -11.14
N THR A 21 0.86 -15.83 -10.67
CA THR A 21 0.49 -15.23 -9.38
C THR A 21 0.69 -13.73 -9.42
N VAL A 22 -0.27 -13.01 -8.84
CA VAL A 22 -0.15 -11.60 -8.50
C VAL A 22 -0.26 -11.44 -6.99
N LYS A 23 0.69 -10.71 -6.41
CA LYS A 23 0.66 -10.32 -4.99
C LYS A 23 0.54 -8.81 -4.89
N LEU A 24 -0.36 -8.35 -4.02
CA LEU A 24 -0.59 -6.96 -3.70
C LEU A 24 -0.30 -6.71 -2.22
N LEU A 25 0.40 -5.62 -1.93
CA LEU A 25 0.62 -5.14 -0.58
C LEU A 25 0.42 -3.63 -0.53
N GLU A 26 -0.52 -3.16 0.29
CA GLU A 26 -0.70 -1.75 0.58
C GLU A 26 -0.11 -1.45 1.96
N LEU A 27 0.82 -0.48 2.00
CA LEU A 27 1.49 -0.04 3.21
C LEU A 27 1.17 1.42 3.51
N SER A 28 0.96 1.72 4.78
CA SER A 28 1.00 3.07 5.32
C SER A 28 2.28 3.28 6.14
N LYS A 29 2.68 4.54 6.34
CA LYS A 29 3.81 4.91 7.21
C LYS A 29 3.33 5.76 8.37
N SER A 30 3.58 5.30 9.59
CA SER A 30 3.27 6.03 10.82
C SER A 30 4.41 5.92 11.82
N ASN A 31 4.82 7.04 12.42
CA ASN A 31 5.93 7.11 13.39
C ASN A 31 7.23 6.44 12.89
N GLY A 32 7.53 6.60 11.58
CA GLY A 32 8.71 6.02 10.95
C GLY A 32 8.61 4.51 10.67
N ARG A 33 7.51 3.85 11.02
CA ARG A 33 7.28 2.41 10.78
C ARG A 33 6.29 2.20 9.65
N TYR A 34 6.45 1.10 8.94
CA TYR A 34 5.47 0.65 7.96
C TYR A 34 4.42 -0.23 8.62
N ARG A 35 3.17 -0.10 8.17
CA ARG A 35 2.03 -0.93 8.57
C ARG A 35 1.37 -1.47 7.31
N VAL A 36 0.99 -2.75 7.35
CA VAL A 36 0.18 -3.36 6.29
C VAL A 36 -1.27 -2.94 6.48
N GLU A 37 -1.84 -2.31 5.47
CA GLU A 37 -3.26 -1.94 5.45
C GLU A 37 -4.09 -2.95 4.65
N ALA A 38 -3.55 -3.42 3.53
CA ALA A 38 -4.17 -4.47 2.73
C ALA A 38 -3.11 -5.40 2.15
N TYR A 39 -3.49 -6.66 1.96
CA TYR A 39 -2.70 -7.62 1.21
C TYR A 39 -3.64 -8.52 0.41
N GLY A 40 -3.20 -8.94 -0.77
CA GLY A 40 -3.93 -9.86 -1.61
C GLY A 40 -2.97 -10.76 -2.35
N VAL A 41 -3.34 -12.03 -2.48
CA VAL A 41 -2.63 -12.98 -3.33
C VAL A 41 -3.67 -13.65 -4.19
N ILE A 42 -3.46 -13.62 -5.51
CA ILE A 42 -4.25 -14.39 -6.45
C ILE A 42 -3.31 -15.27 -7.25
N THR A 43 -3.66 -16.55 -7.33
CA THR A 43 -2.98 -17.59 -8.11
C THR A 43 -3.84 -17.99 -9.30
N ASP A 44 -3.20 -18.59 -10.31
CA ASP A 44 -3.83 -19.08 -11.54
C ASP A 44 -4.44 -17.95 -12.39
N CYS A 45 -3.62 -16.92 -12.64
CA CYS A 45 -3.96 -15.80 -13.54
C CYS A 45 -4.24 -16.23 -14.98
#